data_AF-A0A2E1X0E2-F1
#
_entry.id   AF-A0A2E1X0E2-F1
#
_cell.length_a   1.000
_cell.length_b   1.000
_cell.length_c   1.000
_cell.angle_alpha   90.00
_cell.angle_beta   90.00
_cell.angle_gamma   90.00
#
_symmetry.space_group_name_H-M   'P 1'
#
loop_
_entity.id
_entity.type
_entity.pdbx_description
1 polymer ?
#
loop_
_entity_poly.entity_id
_entity_poly.type
_entity_poly.pdbx_seq_one_letter_code
_entity_poly.pdbx_strand_id
1 'polypeptide(L)'
;MVKQYVKYKKNKIKSTIQKNSNKRRRGSISQKIKDQVWNRDGGKCVQCGSQYHLEFDHIIPHSKGGANTYRNLQLLCEPCNRSKSNKIG
;
A
#
# COMPACT_ATOMS: atom_id res chain seq x y z
N MET A 1 -15.72 -0.83 -8.04
CA MET A 1 -14.72 -1.24 -7.03
C MET A 1 -13.91 -2.46 -7.48
N VAL A 2 -14.51 -3.61 -7.83
CA VAL A 2 -13.78 -4.81 -8.31
C VAL A 2 -12.92 -4.56 -9.56
N LYS A 3 -13.44 -3.82 -10.56
CA LYS A 3 -12.72 -3.53 -11.83
C LYS A 3 -11.36 -2.84 -11.61
N GLN A 4 -11.27 -1.93 -10.66
CA GLN A 4 -10.04 -1.20 -10.35
C GLN A 4 -9.02 -2.07 -9.63
N TYR A 5 -9.47 -2.94 -8.74
CA TYR A 5 -8.62 -3.92 -8.06
C TYR A 5 -8.10 -5.01 -9.02
N VAL A 6 -8.93 -5.45 -9.96
CA VAL A 6 -8.51 -6.35 -11.04
C VAL A 6 -7.45 -5.68 -11.92
N LYS A 7 -7.60 -4.39 -12.23
CA LYS A 7 -6.57 -3.59 -12.92
C LYS A 7 -5.28 -3.50 -12.10
N TYR A 8 -5.37 -3.25 -10.79
CA TYR A 8 -4.23 -3.28 -9.87
C TYR A 8 -3.49 -4.63 -9.91
N LYS A 9 -4.21 -5.76 -9.83
CA LYS A 9 -3.62 -7.10 -9.96
C LYS A 9 -2.93 -7.31 -11.31
N LYS A 10 -3.58 -6.97 -12.43
CA LYS A 10 -3.01 -7.11 -13.79
C LYS A 10 -1.72 -6.31 -13.97
N ASN A 11 -1.68 -5.07 -13.47
CA ASN A 11 -0.49 -4.21 -13.57
C ASN A 11 0.68 -4.73 -12.71
N LYS A 12 0.39 -5.35 -11.55
CA LYS A 12 1.41 -5.90 -10.65
C LYS A 12 2.03 -7.21 -11.14
N ILE A 13 1.24 -8.08 -11.78
CA ILE A 13 1.75 -9.34 -12.36
C ILE A 13 2.82 -9.05 -13.43
N LYS A 14 2.66 -7.98 -14.21
CA LYS A 14 3.66 -7.56 -15.21
C LYS A 14 5.00 -7.10 -14.60
N SER A 15 5.04 -6.70 -13.32
CA SER A 15 6.26 -6.19 -12.67
C SER A 15 7.01 -7.22 -11.82
N THR A 16 6.51 -8.46 -11.70
CA THR A 16 7.09 -9.47 -10.78
C THR A 16 8.18 -10.36 -11.40
N ILE A 17 8.47 -10.20 -12.69
CA ILE A 17 9.54 -10.94 -13.37
C ILE A 17 10.88 -10.22 -13.15
N GLN A 18 11.40 -10.19 -11.90
CA GLN A 18 12.85 -10.17 -11.62
C GLN A 18 13.22 -10.10 -10.12
N LYS A 19 14.20 -10.95 -9.76
CA LYS A 19 15.30 -10.80 -8.78
C LYS A 19 15.22 -11.55 -7.43
N ASN A 20 16.02 -12.62 -7.43
CA ASN A 20 16.73 -13.24 -6.29
C ASN A 20 17.53 -12.22 -5.44
N SER A 21 17.97 -12.69 -4.25
CA SER A 21 19.15 -12.28 -3.43
C SER A 21 18.95 -11.57 -2.06
N ASN A 22 19.34 -12.27 -1.00
CA ASN A 22 19.69 -11.79 0.33
C ASN A 22 20.04 -10.29 0.45
N LYS A 23 19.09 -9.49 0.94
CA LYS A 23 19.33 -8.21 1.63
C LYS A 23 18.52 -8.29 2.93
N ARG A 24 18.91 -7.56 3.98
CA ARG A 24 18.03 -7.29 5.14
C ARG A 24 16.85 -6.44 4.65
N ARG A 25 15.94 -7.07 3.91
CA ARG A 25 14.94 -6.43 3.07
C ARG A 25 13.81 -5.96 4.00
N ARG A 26 13.53 -4.65 3.97
CA ARG A 26 12.17 -4.13 4.24
C ARG A 26 11.21 -5.14 3.60
N GLY A 27 10.53 -5.94 4.41
CA GLY A 27 9.78 -7.08 3.90
C GLY A 27 8.80 -6.59 2.83
N SER A 28 8.74 -7.26 1.68
CA SER A 28 7.69 -6.97 0.72
C SER A 28 6.36 -7.24 1.42
N ILE A 29 5.47 -6.24 1.48
CA ILE A 29 4.12 -6.44 2.04
C ILE A 29 3.45 -7.56 1.25
N SER A 30 3.04 -8.61 1.95
CA SER A 30 2.45 -9.79 1.33
C SER A 30 1.18 -9.43 0.54
N GLN A 31 0.91 -10.16 -0.52
CA GLN A 31 -0.28 -9.91 -1.34
C GLN A 31 -1.56 -10.03 -0.50
N LYS A 32 -1.64 -11.01 0.41
CA LYS A 32 -2.76 -11.19 1.32
C LYS A 32 -3.05 -9.94 2.15
N ILE A 33 -2.02 -9.29 2.71
CA ILE A 33 -2.20 -8.06 3.50
C ILE A 33 -2.67 -6.91 2.62
N LYS A 34 -2.10 -6.75 1.42
CA LYS A 34 -2.54 -5.73 0.46
C LYS A 34 -4.01 -5.90 0.08
N ASP A 35 -4.45 -7.15 -0.09
CA ASP A 35 -5.82 -7.48 -0.43
C ASP A 35 -6.78 -7.12 0.72
N GLN A 36 -6.40 -7.44 1.96
CA GLN A 36 -7.17 -7.07 3.14
C GLN A 36 -7.31 -5.54 3.28
N VAL A 37 -6.20 -4.81 3.17
CA VAL A 37 -6.19 -3.33 3.29
C VAL A 37 -7.01 -2.71 2.16
N TRP A 38 -6.86 -3.18 0.92
CA TRP A 38 -7.62 -2.66 -0.20
C TRP A 38 -9.13 -2.83 -0.02
N ASN A 39 -9.55 -4.00 0.45
CA ASN A 39 -10.96 -4.29 0.70
C ASN A 39 -11.51 -3.45 1.86
N ARG A 40 -10.76 -3.31 2.95
CA ARG A 40 -11.12 -2.46 4.10
C ARG A 40 -11.31 -1.00 3.68
N ASP A 41 -10.35 -0.47 2.93
CA ASP A 41 -10.35 0.95 2.52
C ASP A 41 -11.23 1.22 1.30
N GLY A 42 -11.91 0.19 0.78
CA GLY A 42 -12.82 0.30 -0.36
C GLY A 42 -12.13 0.71 -1.67
N GLY A 43 -10.82 0.51 -1.80
CA GLY A 43 -10.05 1.01 -2.93
C GLY A 43 -10.11 2.54 -3.05
N LYS A 44 -10.15 3.26 -1.93
CA LYS A 44 -10.18 4.72 -1.84
C LYS A 44 -9.10 5.20 -0.89
N CYS A 45 -8.62 6.41 -1.11
CA CYS A 45 -7.80 7.13 -0.14
C CYS A 45 -8.61 7.31 1.15
N VAL A 46 -8.10 6.86 2.28
CA VAL A 46 -8.81 6.98 3.56
C VAL A 46 -8.90 8.42 4.05
N GLN A 47 -8.02 9.30 3.57
CA GLN A 47 -8.00 10.72 3.95
C GLN A 47 -8.95 11.59 3.12
N CYS A 48 -9.06 11.37 1.81
CA CYS A 48 -9.84 12.25 0.92
C CYS A 48 -10.85 11.53 0.01
N GLY A 49 -10.93 10.20 0.07
CA GLY A 49 -11.87 9.41 -0.74
C GLY A 49 -11.50 9.22 -2.21
N SER A 50 -10.40 9.82 -2.69
CA SER A 50 -9.92 9.65 -4.07
C SER A 50 -9.72 8.19 -4.44
N GLN A 51 -10.05 7.82 -5.67
CA GLN A 51 -9.80 6.49 -6.23
C GLN A 51 -8.58 6.47 -7.14
N TYR A 52 -7.84 7.57 -7.26
CA TYR A 52 -6.74 7.69 -8.22
C TYR A 52 -5.38 7.72 -7.52
N HIS A 53 -4.35 7.18 -8.20
CA HIS A 53 -2.95 7.16 -7.75
C HIS A 53 -2.77 6.67 -6.30
N LEU A 54 -3.40 5.53 -5.99
CA LEU A 54 -3.39 4.96 -4.64
C LEU A 54 -2.10 4.19 -4.36
N GLU A 55 -1.58 4.40 -3.16
CA GLU A 55 -0.40 3.76 -2.61
C GLU A 55 -0.73 3.12 -1.25
N PHE A 56 -0.03 2.04 -0.93
CA PHE A 56 -0.07 1.45 0.41
C PHE A 56 0.92 2.20 1.28
N ASP A 57 0.42 2.97 2.23
CA ASP A 57 1.23 3.75 3.16
C ASP A 57 1.14 3.17 4.58
N HIS A 58 2.17 3.43 5.39
CA HIS A 58 2.20 3.01 6.79
C HIS A 58 1.67 4.10 7.71
N ILE A 59 0.66 3.79 8.52
CA ILE A 59 0.11 4.69 9.54
C ILE A 59 1.20 5.13 10.50
N ILE A 60 1.93 4.16 11.08
CA ILE A 60 3.20 4.41 11.76
C ILE A 60 4.30 4.21 10.73
N PRO A 61 5.05 5.27 10.35
CA PRO A 61 6.12 5.15 9.36
C PRO A 61 7.15 4.09 9.71
N HIS A 62 7.71 3.44 8.69
CA HIS A 62 8.78 2.46 8.89
C HIS A 62 10.00 3.05 9.61
N SER A 63 10.29 4.35 9.41
CA SER A 63 11.38 5.04 10.14
C SER A 63 11.13 5.13 11.65
N LYS A 64 9.88 4.94 12.10
CA LYS A 64 9.46 4.93 13.50
C LYS A 64 9.11 3.52 13.99
N GLY A 65 9.57 2.47 13.31
CA GLY A 65 9.33 1.07 13.70
C GLY A 65 7.99 0.50 13.22
N GLY A 66 7.32 1.16 12.27
CA GLY A 66 6.08 0.66 11.69
C GLY A 66 6.20 -0.70 11.03
N ALA A 67 5.33 -1.64 11.40
CA ALA A 67 5.29 -2.99 10.86
C ALA A 67 4.44 -3.09 9.56
N ASN A 68 4.72 -4.10 8.73
CA ASN A 68 3.94 -4.44 7.54
C ASN A 68 2.70 -5.27 7.90
N THR A 69 1.80 -4.72 8.71
CA THR A 69 0.58 -5.42 9.15
C THR A 69 -0.65 -4.80 8.51
N TYR A 70 -1.73 -5.58 8.39
CA TYR A 70 -3.04 -5.08 7.98
C TYR A 70 -3.48 -3.85 8.80
N ARG A 71 -3.16 -3.83 10.10
CA ARG A 71 -3.54 -2.73 11.01
C ARG A 71 -2.71 -1.46 10.80
N ASN A 72 -1.47 -1.58 10.35
CA ASN A 72 -0.56 -0.44 10.19
C ASN A 72 -0.45 0.05 8.74
N LEU A 73 -1.18 -0.56 7.82
CA LEU A 73 -1.21 -0.16 6.41
C LEU A 73 -2.55 0.46 6.06
N GLN A 74 -2.53 1.42 5.14
CA GLN A 74 -3.69 2.14 4.63
C GLN A 74 -3.50 2.50 3.15
N LEU A 75 -4.60 2.81 2.47
CA LEU A 75 -4.57 3.43 1.15
C LEU A 75 -4.59 4.96 1.25
N LEU A 76 -3.57 5.59 0.67
CA LEU A 76 -3.55 7.03 0.43
C LEU A 76 -3.38 7.29 -1.06
N CYS A 77 -4.01 8.36 -1.58
CA CYS A 77 -3.62 8.88 -2.88
C CYS A 77 -2.27 9.59 -2.77
N GLU A 78 -1.52 9.65 -3.86
CA GLU A 78 -0.20 10.28 -3.91
C GLU A 78 -0.17 11.68 -3.24
N PRO A 79 -1.10 12.63 -3.49
CA PRO A 79 -1.08 13.93 -2.82
C PRO A 79 -1.20 13.83 -1.29
N CYS A 80 -2.12 13.01 -0.78
CA CYS A 80 -2.29 12.80 0.66
C CYS A 80 -1.07 12.11 1.26
N ASN A 81 -0.52 11.09 0.57
CA ASN A 81 0.68 10.39 1.03
C ASN A 81 1.88 11.34 1.14
N ARG A 82 2.11 12.17 0.11
CA ARG A 82 3.17 13.19 0.12
C ARG A 82 2.98 14.22 1.23
N SER A 83 1.73 14.66 1.48
CA SER A 83 1.39 15.58 2.57
C SER A 83 1.63 14.97 3.97
N LYS A 84 1.38 13.66 4.11
CA LYS A 84 1.67 12.91 5.34
C LYS A 84 3.17 12.74 5.58
N SER A 85 3.94 12.37 4.55
CA SER A 85 5.39 12.16 4.67
C SER A 85 5.74 11.18 5.81
N ASN A 86 6.65 11.53 6.71
CA ASN A 86 7.06 10.73 7.88
C ASN A 86 6.22 11.00 9.15
N LYS A 87 5.07 11.64 9.02
CA LYS A 87 4.12 11.83 10.13
C LYS A 87 3.34 10.54 10.39
N ILE A 88 2.84 10.42 11.61
CA ILE A 88 1.89 9.37 11.98
C ILE A 88 0.51 9.87 11.58
N GLY A 89 -0.30 9.02 10.94
CA GLY A 89 -1.64 9.37 10.49
C GLY A 89 -2.19 8.33 9.56
#